data_AF-A0A315QXW0-F1
#
_entry.id   AF-A0A315QXW0-F1
#
_cell.length_a   1.000
_cell.length_b   1.000
_cell.length_c   1.000
_cell.angle_alpha   90.00
_cell.angle_beta   90.00
_cell.angle_gamma   90.00
#
_symmetry.space_group_name_H-M   'P 1'
#
loop_
_entity.id
_entity.type
_entity.pdbx_description
1 polymer ?
#
loop_
_entity_poly.entity_id
_entity_poly.type
_entity_poly.pdbx_seq_one_letter_code
_entity_poly.pdbx_strand_id
1 'polypeptide(L)' 'MRNESVENLKKMGYKVIEKDNDIFTEDSAGNSIKLVI' A
#
# COMPACT_ATOMS: atom_id res chain seq x y z
N MET A 1 -11.98 7.01 -4.79
CA MET A 1 -11.40 7.10 -3.43
C MET A 1 -10.26 6.11 -3.25
N ARG A 2 -10.50 4.78 -3.25
CA ARG A 2 -9.43 3.77 -3.10
C ARG A 2 -8.25 3.89 -4.09
N ASN A 3 -8.52 4.11 -5.39
CA ASN A 3 -7.46 4.28 -6.40
C ASN A 3 -6.58 5.53 -6.15
N GLU A 4 -7.18 6.62 -5.70
CA GLU A 4 -6.46 7.88 -5.47
C GLU A 4 -5.53 7.77 -4.25
N SER A 5 -5.98 7.10 -3.19
CA SER A 5 -5.14 6.79 -2.02
C SER A 5 -3.94 5.92 -2.41
N VAL A 6 -4.13 4.91 -3.25
CA VAL A 6 -3.05 4.04 -3.75
C VAL A 6 -2.06 4.81 -4.62
N GLU A 7 -2.53 5.67 -5.52
CA GLU A 7 -1.65 6.50 -6.35
C GLU A 7 -0.82 7.47 -5.51
N ASN A 8 -1.42 8.08 -4.48
CA ASN A 8 -0.71 8.98 -3.59
C ASN A 8 0.38 8.26 -2.80
N LEU A 9 0.11 7.04 -2.31
CA LEU A 9 1.12 6.21 -1.63
C LEU A 9 2.30 5.87 -2.56
N LYS A 10 2.02 5.52 -3.82
CA LYS A 10 3.06 5.27 -4.83
C LYS A 10 3.88 6.53 -5.11
N LYS A 11 3.25 7.71 -5.22
CA LYS A 11 3.93 9.02 -5.40
C LYS A 11 4.81 9.40 -4.20
N MET A 12 4.45 8.98 -2.99
CA MET A 12 5.25 9.17 -1.78
C MET A 12 6.40 8.15 -1.63
N GLY A 13 6.52 7.18 -2.55
CA GLY A 13 7.59 6.18 -2.54
C GLY A 13 7.28 4.93 -1.70
N TYR A 14 6.05 4.77 -1.21
CA TYR A 14 5.65 3.53 -0.53
C TYR A 14 5.55 2.39 -1.54
N LYS A 15 6.06 1.23 -1.13
CA LYS A 15 5.86 -0.03 -1.86
C LYS A 15 4.43 -0.49 -1.59
N VAL A 16 3.57 -0.44 -2.60
CA VAL A 16 2.18 -0.90 -2.51
C VAL A 16 2.05 -2.26 -3.18
N ILE A 17 1.49 -3.24 -2.46
CA ILE A 17 1.29 -4.62 -2.91
C ILE A 17 -0.21 -4.91 -2.87
N GLU A 18 -0.78 -5.30 -3.99
CA GLU A 18 -2.21 -5.65 -4.11
C GLU A 18 -2.34 -7.18 -4.18
N LYS A 19 -3.10 -7.77 -3.26
CA LYS A 19 -3.29 -9.23 -3.18
C LYS A 19 -4.68 -9.55 -2.66
N ASP A 20 -5.42 -10.42 -3.36
CA ASP A 20 -6.74 -10.93 -2.94
C ASP A 20 -7.73 -9.83 -2.52
N ASN A 21 -7.83 -8.75 -3.31
CA ASN A 21 -8.60 -7.53 -3.01
C ASN A 21 -8.15 -6.71 -1.80
N ASP A 22 -7.06 -7.08 -1.14
CA ASP A 22 -6.43 -6.30 -0.08
C ASP A 22 -5.22 -5.52 -0.61
N ILE A 23 -4.90 -4.44 0.10
CA ILE A 23 -3.74 -3.58 -0.19
C ILE A 23 -2.81 -3.65 1.00
N PHE A 24 -1.53 -3.82 0.72
CA PHE A 24 -0.47 -3.87 1.71
C PHE A 24 0.64 -2.88 1.37
N THR A 25 1.39 -2.49 2.39
CA THR A 25 2.69 -1.86 2.23
C THR A 25 3.76 -2.62 3.01
N GLU A 26 5.02 -2.28 2.78
CA GLU A 26 6.18 -2.91 3.42
C GLU A 26 6.93 -1.83 4.19
N ASP A 27 7.24 -2.07 5.46
CA ASP A 27 8.10 -1.18 6.24
C ASP A 27 9.58 -1.40 5.93
N SER A 28 10.46 -0.59 6.53
CA SER A 28 11.90 -0.70 6.35
C SER A 28 12.52 -2.00 6.90
N ALA A 29 11.79 -2.76 7.72
CA ALA A 29 12.19 -4.06 8.24
C ALA A 29 11.64 -5.24 7.42
N GLY A 30 10.87 -4.96 6.36
CA GLY A 30 10.27 -5.99 5.50
C GLY A 30 8.92 -6.52 6.01
N ASN A 31 8.32 -5.92 7.03
CA ASN A 31 7.02 -6.34 7.54
C ASN A 31 5.91 -5.87 6.60
N SER A 32 4.96 -6.75 6.32
CA SER A 32 3.78 -6.42 5.54
C SER A 32 2.71 -5.80 6.43
N ILE A 33 2.27 -4.58 6.10
CA ILE A 33 1.24 -3.83 6.81
C ILE A 33 0.01 -3.72 5.90
N LYS A 34 -1.13 -4.24 6.37
CA LYS A 34 -2.41 -4.13 5.65
C LYS A 34 -2.93 -2.70 5.73
N LEU A 35 -3.29 -2.14 4.58
CA LEU A 35 -3.91 -0.81 4.46
C LEU A 35 -5.42 -0.95 4.38
N VAL A 36 -6.13 -0.27 5.30
CA VAL A 36 -7.60 -0.20 5.32
C VAL A 36 -8.01 1.15 4.73
N ILE A 37 -8.30 1.16 3.43
CA ILE A 37 -8.61 2.34 2.59
C ILE A 37 -9.70 2.06 1.56
#